data_AF-A0A6H1ZSE1-F1
#
_entry.id   AF-A0A6H1ZSE1-F1
#
_cell.length_a   1.000
_cell.length_b   1.000
_cell.length_c   1.000
_cell.angle_alpha   90.00
_cell.angle_beta   90.00
_cell.angle_gamma   90.00
#
_symmetry.space_group_name_H-M   'P 1'
#
loop_
_entity.id
_entity.type
_entity.pdbx_description
1 polymer ?
#
loop_
_entity_poly.entity_id
_entity_poly.type
_entity_poly.pdbx_seq_one_letter_code
_entity_poly.pdbx_strand_id
1 'polypeptide(L)'
;MENKRIVEINGVKLEVDLRQANTIESFKIGDNIKVLVKSYGDNYSSHVGVIIGFDEFKEHPAINITYLELTYSKAEMHFKTLTADTKDVEIAHVTNPNELTFNKNSVEQMFNDKIKKQQEEIKDIIGQRDYFLQAFGKYFEKAIGEKE
;
A
#
# COMPACT_ATOMS: atom_id res chain seq x y z
N MET A 1 22.99 14.07 -36.61
CA MET A 1 21.91 13.12 -36.90
C MET A 1 20.65 13.64 -36.24
N GLU A 2 19.67 14.05 -37.03
CA GLU A 2 18.39 14.62 -36.56
C GLU A 2 17.41 13.50 -36.22
N ASN A 3 17.06 13.37 -34.94
CA ASN A 3 15.99 12.49 -34.47
C ASN A 3 14.68 13.29 -34.41
N LYS A 4 14.04 13.45 -35.58
CA LYS A 4 12.70 14.03 -35.68
C LYS A 4 11.72 12.93 -36.06
N ARG A 5 10.59 12.87 -35.35
CA ARG A 5 9.47 11.98 -35.67
C ARG A 5 8.22 12.81 -35.86
N ILE A 6 7.61 12.69 -37.04
CA ILE A 6 6.29 13.26 -37.31
C ILE A 6 5.26 12.24 -36.82
N VAL A 7 4.39 12.66 -35.91
CA VAL A 7 3.23 11.87 -35.48
C VAL A 7 1.98 12.64 -35.87
N GLU A 8 1.08 11.96 -36.56
CA GLU A 8 -0.19 12.53 -37.04
C GLU A 8 -1.33 11.97 -36.18
N ILE A 9 -2.08 12.87 -35.54
CA ILE A 9 -3.28 12.52 -34.78
C ILE A 9 -4.37 13.52 -35.19
N ASN A 10 -5.47 13.01 -35.75
CA ASN A 10 -6.63 13.81 -36.22
C ASN A 10 -6.29 14.98 -37.18
N GLY A 11 -5.35 14.77 -38.11
CA GLY A 11 -5.08 15.72 -39.21
C GLY A 11 -4.25 16.96 -38.85
N VAL A 12 -3.74 17.06 -37.62
CA VAL A 12 -2.78 18.10 -37.22
C VAL A 12 -1.39 17.46 -37.11
N LYS A 13 -0.42 18.04 -37.83
CA LYS A 13 0.99 17.58 -37.82
C LYS A 13 1.78 18.43 -36.84
N LEU A 14 2.32 17.80 -35.80
CA LEU A 14 3.16 18.44 -34.79
C LEU A 14 4.60 17.94 -34.93
N GLU A 15 5.54 18.84 -35.18
CA GLU A 15 6.98 18.56 -35.16
C GLU A 15 7.47 18.74 -33.71
N VAL A 16 7.87 17.65 -33.05
CA VAL A 16 8.32 17.68 -31.65
C VAL A 16 9.83 17.53 -31.60
N ASP A 17 10.50 18.57 -31.11
CA ASP A 17 11.92 18.52 -30.69
C ASP A 17 12.00 17.88 -29.30
N LEU A 18 12.57 16.67 -29.23
CA LEU A 18 12.63 15.86 -28.01
C LEU A 18 13.59 16.40 -26.94
N ARG A 19 14.24 17.55 -27.14
CA ARG A 19 15.26 18.09 -26.21
C ARG A 19 14.71 18.97 -25.10
N GLN A 20 13.45 19.42 -25.17
CA GLN A 20 12.89 20.39 -24.21
C GLN A 20 11.47 20.07 -23.70
N ALA A 21 10.96 18.85 -23.89
CA ALA A 21 9.69 18.44 -23.31
C ALA A 21 9.90 17.94 -21.87
N ASN A 22 9.94 18.84 -20.89
CA ASN A 22 9.69 18.45 -19.50
C ASN A 22 8.20 18.11 -19.40
N THR A 23 7.84 16.83 -19.52
CA THR A 23 6.50 16.38 -19.16
C THR A 23 6.34 16.59 -17.66
N ILE A 24 5.63 17.64 -17.24
CA ILE A 24 5.19 17.76 -15.85
C ILE A 24 4.05 16.75 -15.70
N GLU A 25 4.38 15.54 -15.24
CA GLU A 25 3.36 14.60 -14.80
C GLU A 25 2.70 15.16 -13.54
N SER A 26 1.41 15.46 -13.63
CA SER A 26 0.64 16.05 -12.54
C SER A 26 -0.35 15.03 -11.99
N PHE A 27 -0.27 14.78 -10.69
CA PHE A 27 -1.20 13.92 -9.98
C PHE A 27 -2.14 14.72 -9.07
N LYS A 28 -3.29 14.15 -8.75
CA LYS A 28 -4.26 14.68 -7.80
C LYS A 28 -4.59 13.65 -6.73
N ILE A 29 -5.03 14.14 -5.56
CA ILE A 29 -5.59 13.27 -4.52
C ILE A 29 -6.83 12.57 -5.10
N GLY A 30 -6.90 11.26 -4.90
CA GLY A 30 -7.92 10.38 -5.46
C GLY A 30 -7.53 9.72 -6.79
N ASP A 31 -6.42 10.11 -7.41
CA ASP A 31 -5.98 9.47 -8.65
C ASP A 31 -5.59 8.01 -8.40
N ASN A 32 -6.06 7.13 -9.28
CA ASN A 32 -5.57 5.77 -9.39
C ASN A 32 -4.16 5.80 -10.01
N ILE A 33 -3.23 5.12 -9.35
CA ILE A 33 -1.82 5.07 -9.73
C ILE A 33 -1.33 3.63 -9.76
N LYS A 34 -0.24 3.40 -10.49
CA LYS A 34 0.63 2.27 -10.24
C LYS A 34 1.66 2.64 -9.20
N VAL A 35 1.99 1.67 -8.37
CA VAL A 35 3.01 1.80 -7.33
C VAL A 35 4.01 0.67 -7.53
N LEU A 36 5.23 1.02 -7.94
CA LEU A 36 6.34 0.08 -8.03
C LEU A 36 7.09 0.11 -6.71
N VAL A 37 7.18 -1.03 -6.03
CA VAL A 37 7.83 -1.14 -4.72
C VAL A 37 9.01 -2.10 -4.84
N LYS A 38 10.16 -1.69 -4.32
CA LYS A 38 11.34 -2.54 -4.20
C LYS A 38 11.05 -3.68 -3.21
N SER A 39 11.24 -4.91 -3.66
CA SER A 39 11.20 -6.11 -2.82
C SER A 39 12.61 -6.57 -2.48
N TYR A 40 12.76 -7.77 -1.92
CA TYR A 40 14.06 -8.27 -1.47
C TYR A 40 15.08 -8.38 -2.62
N GLY A 41 16.30 -7.88 -2.39
CA GLY A 41 17.36 -7.82 -3.40
C GLY A 41 17.15 -6.68 -4.39
N ASP A 42 17.29 -6.96 -5.68
CA ASP A 42 17.05 -6.00 -6.78
C ASP A 42 15.75 -6.28 -7.54
N ASN A 43 14.77 -6.89 -6.85
CA ASN A 43 13.46 -7.19 -7.40
C ASN A 43 12.48 -6.04 -7.11
N TYR A 44 11.49 -5.88 -7.99
CA TYR A 44 10.43 -4.88 -7.84
C TYR A 44 9.08 -5.53 -8.14
N SER A 45 8.03 -5.04 -7.47
CA SER A 45 6.66 -5.50 -7.66
C SER A 45 5.75 -4.30 -7.90
N SER A 46 4.91 -4.41 -8.93
CA SER A 46 3.96 -3.36 -9.29
C SER A 46 2.60 -3.66 -8.68
N HIS A 47 2.05 -2.66 -8.02
CA HIS A 47 0.75 -2.71 -7.35
C HIS A 47 -0.15 -1.60 -7.87
N VAL A 48 -1.45 -1.82 -7.71
CA VAL A 48 -2.47 -0.79 -7.92
C VAL A 48 -2.61 0.02 -6.64
N GLY A 49 -2.69 1.34 -6.77
CA GLY A 49 -2.77 2.23 -5.63
C GLY A 49 -3.57 3.49 -5.92
N VAL A 50 -3.68 4.31 -4.89
CA VAL A 50 -4.40 5.58 -4.91
C VAL A 50 -3.60 6.61 -4.13
N ILE A 51 -3.55 7.84 -4.64
CA ILE A 51 -3.05 8.98 -3.87
C ILE A 51 -4.11 9.38 -2.86
N ILE A 52 -3.81 9.27 -1.58
CA ILE A 52 -4.77 9.53 -0.50
C ILE A 52 -4.57 10.89 0.16
N GLY A 53 -3.45 11.56 -0.08
CA GLY A 53 -3.20 12.87 0.49
C GLY A 53 -1.91 13.52 0.02
N PHE A 54 -1.77 14.80 0.36
CA PHE A 54 -0.55 15.57 0.20
C PHE A 54 -0.37 16.43 1.46
N ASP A 55 0.77 16.29 2.11
CA ASP A 55 1.16 17.09 3.25
C ASP A 55 2.18 18.13 2.80
N GLU A 56 1.78 19.39 2.83
CA GLU A 56 2.61 20.53 2.42
C GLU A 56 3.57 20.95 3.54
N PHE A 57 4.43 20.05 4.00
CA PHE A 57 5.51 20.41 4.91
C PHE A 57 6.44 21.41 4.21
N LYS A 58 6.85 22.46 4.93
CA LYS A 58 7.62 23.58 4.36
C LYS A 58 8.93 23.16 3.67
N GLU A 59 9.61 22.16 4.24
CA GLU A 59 10.92 21.71 3.76
C GLU A 59 10.87 20.36 3.04
N HIS A 60 9.86 19.54 3.36
CA HIS A 60 9.76 18.15 2.90
C HIS A 60 8.32 17.81 2.51
N PRO A 61 7.76 18.43 1.46
CA PRO A 61 6.42 18.10 1.00
C PRO A 61 6.31 16.60 0.71
N ALA A 62 5.17 16.03 1.09
CA ALA A 62 5.01 14.59 1.13
C ALA A 62 3.71 14.16 0.46
N ILE A 63 3.78 13.15 -0.40
CA ILE A 63 2.60 12.54 -1.03
C ILE A 63 2.28 11.27 -0.26
N ASN A 64 1.06 11.16 0.26
CA ASN A 64 0.57 9.95 0.90
C ASN A 64 -0.16 9.09 -0.12
N ILE A 65 0.26 7.83 -0.23
CA ILE A 65 -0.33 6.83 -1.11
C ILE A 65 -0.76 5.60 -0.31
N THR A 66 -1.75 4.90 -0.85
CA THR A 66 -2.04 3.52 -0.45
C THR A 66 -1.93 2.62 -1.68
N TYR A 67 -1.48 1.39 -1.49
CA TYR A 67 -1.52 0.38 -2.54
C TYR A 67 -1.97 -0.97 -1.99
N LEU A 68 -2.49 -1.79 -2.90
CA LEU A 68 -3.02 -3.11 -2.60
C LEU A 68 -2.02 -4.16 -3.06
N GLU A 69 -1.39 -4.84 -2.11
CA GLU A 69 -0.64 -6.06 -2.36
C GLU A 69 -1.62 -7.23 -2.41
N LEU A 70 -1.74 -7.84 -3.59
CA LEU A 70 -2.61 -8.97 -3.82
C LEU A 70 -1.79 -10.21 -4.18
N THR A 71 -2.06 -11.28 -3.47
CA THR A 71 -1.60 -12.63 -3.84
C THR A 71 -2.83 -13.53 -3.98
N TYR A 72 -2.62 -14.79 -4.36
CA TYR A 72 -3.70 -15.76 -4.51
C TYR A 72 -4.56 -15.94 -3.24
N SER A 73 -3.97 -15.79 -2.05
CA SER A 73 -4.61 -16.10 -0.77
C SER A 73 -4.67 -14.93 0.21
N LYS A 74 -4.26 -13.73 -0.22
CA LYS A 74 -4.04 -12.61 0.70
C LYS A 74 -4.21 -11.28 -0.02
N ALA A 75 -4.92 -10.38 0.64
CA ALA A 75 -5.00 -8.96 0.30
C ALA A 75 -4.45 -8.14 1.46
N GLU A 76 -3.50 -7.26 1.18
CA GLU A 76 -2.97 -6.30 2.17
C GLU A 76 -2.91 -4.88 1.62
N MET A 77 -3.39 -3.96 2.45
CA MET A 77 -3.28 -2.53 2.21
C MET A 77 -1.99 -2.02 2.83
N HIS A 78 -1.19 -1.33 2.03
CA HIS A 78 0.05 -0.70 2.47
C HIS A 78 -0.05 0.81 2.28
N PHE A 79 0.33 1.54 3.32
CA PHE A 79 0.40 2.99 3.31
C PHE A 79 1.85 3.44 3.21
N LYS A 80 2.13 4.37 2.31
CA LYS A 80 3.47 4.92 2.10
C LYS A 80 3.40 6.43 1.95
N THR A 81 4.46 7.07 2.44
CA THR A 81 4.69 8.49 2.28
C THR A 81 5.90 8.68 1.37
N LEU A 82 5.70 9.40 0.29
CA LEU A 82 6.71 9.70 -0.70
C LEU A 82 7.22 11.11 -0.47
N THR A 83 8.54 11.24 -0.32
CA THR A 83 9.26 12.51 -0.23
C THR A 83 10.35 12.52 -1.30
N ALA A 84 11.08 13.63 -1.43
CA ALA A 84 12.19 13.72 -2.39
C ALA A 84 13.28 12.65 -2.18
N ASP A 85 13.41 12.11 -0.96
CA ASP A 85 14.45 11.14 -0.60
C ASP A 85 13.98 9.67 -0.68
N THR A 86 12.71 9.42 -1.02
CA THR A 86 12.17 8.07 -1.17
C THR A 86 12.80 7.38 -2.40
N LYS A 87 13.37 6.18 -2.21
CA LYS A 87 14.12 5.45 -3.26
C LYS A 87 13.59 4.05 -3.56
N ASP A 88 12.78 3.51 -2.67
CA ASP A 88 12.24 2.15 -2.72
C ASP A 88 10.83 2.08 -3.33
N VAL A 89 10.26 3.23 -3.70
CA VAL A 89 8.91 3.34 -4.23
C VAL A 89 8.86 4.36 -5.36
N GLU A 90 8.24 3.98 -6.48
CA GLU A 90 7.93 4.85 -7.61
C GLU A 90 6.43 4.81 -7.92
N ILE A 91 5.88 5.89 -8.47
CA ILE A 91 4.49 5.96 -8.91
C ILE A 91 4.38 6.34 -10.37
N ALA A 92 3.34 5.85 -11.04
CA ALA A 92 3.03 6.20 -12.42
C ALA A 92 1.52 6.27 -12.63
N HIS A 93 1.08 7.00 -13.66
CA HIS A 93 -0.32 6.97 -14.07
C HIS A 93 -0.74 5.56 -14.50
N VAL A 94 -1.97 5.18 -14.18
CA VAL A 94 -2.60 3.99 -14.78
C VAL A 94 -2.86 4.27 -16.25
N THR A 95 -2.16 3.57 -17.13
CA THR A 95 -2.25 3.76 -18.59
C THR A 95 -3.25 2.81 -19.24
N ASN A 96 -3.64 1.73 -18.57
CA ASN A 96 -4.62 0.78 -19.07
C ASN A 96 -5.67 0.43 -18.00
N PRO A 97 -6.96 0.70 -18.22
CA PRO A 97 -8.04 0.40 -17.27
C PRO A 97 -8.15 -1.08 -16.89
N ASN A 98 -7.69 -2.00 -17.76
CA ASN A 98 -7.75 -3.45 -17.52
C ASN A 98 -6.62 -3.97 -16.61
N GLU A 99 -5.78 -3.08 -16.09
CA GLU A 99 -4.71 -3.44 -15.13
C GLU A 99 -5.26 -3.75 -13.73
N LEU A 100 -6.50 -3.38 -13.46
CA LEU A 100 -7.25 -3.80 -12.28
C LEU A 100 -7.71 -5.26 -12.48
N THR A 101 -6.84 -6.22 -12.16
CA THR A 101 -7.11 -7.65 -12.36
C THR A 101 -7.90 -8.29 -11.21
N PHE A 102 -8.31 -7.52 -10.21
CA PHE A 102 -8.94 -8.03 -9.00
C PHE A 102 -10.43 -7.68 -8.93
N ASN A 103 -11.20 -8.62 -8.39
CA ASN A 103 -12.62 -8.44 -8.14
C ASN A 103 -12.82 -7.87 -6.73
N LYS A 104 -13.59 -6.78 -6.61
CA LYS A 104 -13.91 -6.15 -5.32
C LYS A 104 -14.40 -7.17 -4.28
N ASN A 105 -15.35 -8.02 -4.63
CA ASN A 105 -15.95 -8.98 -3.71
C ASN A 105 -14.93 -10.01 -3.23
N SER A 106 -14.01 -10.43 -4.11
CA SER A 106 -12.93 -11.36 -3.74
C SER A 106 -11.97 -10.72 -2.74
N VAL A 107 -11.59 -9.46 -2.95
CA VAL A 107 -10.72 -8.73 -2.02
C VAL A 107 -11.42 -8.48 -0.68
N GLU A 108 -12.69 -8.09 -0.71
CA GLU A 108 -13.51 -7.89 0.49
C GLU A 108 -13.66 -9.19 1.29
N GLN A 109 -13.90 -10.33 0.61
CA GLN A 109 -13.96 -11.64 1.25
C GLN A 109 -12.63 -12.00 1.94
N MET A 110 -11.48 -11.72 1.31
CA MET A 110 -10.17 -11.97 1.93
C MET A 110 -9.99 -11.17 3.24
N PHE A 111 -10.47 -9.92 3.28
CA PHE A 111 -10.46 -9.14 4.52
C PHE A 111 -11.40 -9.74 5.57
N ASN A 112 -12.61 -10.16 5.19
CA ASN A 112 -13.57 -10.79 6.10
C ASN A 112 -13.03 -12.10 6.69
N ASP A 113 -12.37 -12.93 5.88
CA ASP A 113 -11.74 -14.17 6.35
C ASP A 113 -10.60 -13.88 7.34
N LYS A 114 -9.79 -12.85 7.09
CA LYS A 114 -8.74 -12.40 8.01
C LYS A 114 -9.33 -11.91 9.34
N ILE A 115 -10.41 -11.13 9.30
CA ILE A 115 -11.11 -10.66 10.51
C ILE A 115 -11.63 -11.85 11.32
N LYS A 116 -12.30 -12.81 10.67
CA LYS A 116 -12.84 -13.99 11.34
C LYS A 116 -11.74 -14.80 12.03
N LYS A 117 -10.64 -15.06 11.32
CA LYS A 117 -9.50 -15.79 11.89
C LYS A 117 -8.93 -15.10 13.13
N GLN A 118 -8.74 -13.78 13.08
CA GLN A 118 -8.23 -13.02 14.23
C GLN A 118 -9.21 -13.03 15.43
N GLN A 119 -10.52 -13.01 15.18
CA GLN A 119 -11.52 -13.13 16.25
C GLN A 119 -11.49 -14.51 16.93
N GLU A 120 -11.30 -15.57 16.16
CA GLU A 120 -11.11 -16.93 16.69
C GLU A 120 -9.83 -17.01 17.55
N GLU A 121 -8.71 -16.46 17.05
CA GLU A 121 -7.44 -16.39 17.80
C GLU A 121 -7.59 -15.61 19.12
N ILE A 122 -8.31 -14.48 19.12
CA ILE A 122 -8.59 -13.71 20.34
C ILE A 122 -9.37 -14.55 21.35
N LYS A 123 -10.39 -15.28 20.89
CA LYS A 123 -11.20 -16.15 21.75
C LYS A 123 -10.34 -17.23 22.40
N ASP A 124 -9.43 -17.84 21.64
CA ASP A 124 -8.52 -18.86 22.15
C ASP A 124 -7.54 -18.28 23.19
N ILE A 125 -6.98 -17.10 22.92
CA ILE A 125 -6.08 -16.40 23.86
C ILE A 125 -6.82 -16.04 25.16
N ILE A 126 -8.06 -15.57 25.07
CA ILE A 126 -8.90 -15.30 26.25
C ILE A 126 -9.11 -16.59 27.05
N GLY A 127 -9.44 -17.70 26.39
CA GLY A 127 -9.60 -19.00 27.04
C GLY A 127 -8.33 -19.46 27.75
N GLN A 128 -7.16 -19.30 27.12
CA GLN A 128 -5.86 -19.61 27.74
C GLN A 128 -5.60 -18.75 28.98
N ARG A 129 -5.85 -17.43 28.89
CA ARG A 129 -5.71 -16.52 30.04
C ARG A 129 -6.61 -16.92 31.19
N ASP A 130 -7.88 -17.19 30.92
CA ASP A 130 -8.87 -17.51 31.95
C ASP A 130 -8.54 -18.84 32.63
N TYR A 131 -8.14 -19.84 31.84
CA TYR A 131 -7.66 -21.11 32.37
C TYR A 131 -6.39 -20.94 33.20
N PHE A 132 -5.45 -20.11 32.76
CA PHE A 132 -4.25 -19.79 33.53
C PHE A 132 -4.61 -19.16 34.88
N LEU A 133 -5.49 -18.18 34.92
CA LEU A 133 -5.94 -17.56 36.17
C LEU A 133 -6.63 -18.56 37.10
N GLN A 134 -7.47 -19.45 36.55
CA GLN A 134 -8.12 -20.49 37.34
C GLN A 134 -7.11 -21.51 37.91
N ALA A 135 -6.20 -22.00 37.07
CA ALA A 135 -5.27 -23.06 37.43
C ALA A 135 -4.11 -22.57 38.31
N PHE A 136 -3.60 -21.37 38.03
CA PHE A 136 -2.43 -20.79 38.69
C PHE A 136 -2.77 -19.70 39.72
N GLY A 137 -4.03 -19.25 39.79
CA GLY A 137 -4.48 -18.18 40.71
C GLY A 137 -4.05 -18.37 42.16
N LYS A 138 -4.13 -19.60 42.67
CA LYS A 138 -3.74 -19.95 44.05
C LYS A 138 -2.26 -19.74 44.36
N TYR A 139 -1.37 -19.76 43.36
CA TYR A 139 0.04 -19.43 43.56
C TYR A 139 0.23 -17.95 43.86
N PHE A 140 -0.68 -17.09 43.39
CA PHE A 140 -0.61 -15.64 43.57
C PHE A 140 -1.30 -15.16 44.84
N GLU A 141 -2.24 -15.93 45.41
CA GLU A 141 -2.91 -15.62 46.68
C GLU A 141 -1.94 -15.63 47.88
N LYS A 142 -0.92 -16.49 47.87
CA LYS A 142 0.09 -16.57 48.95
C LYS A 142 1.05 -15.37 49.00
N ALA A 143 1.30 -14.69 47.89
CA ALA A 143 2.26 -13.59 47.81
C ALA A 143 1.74 -12.26 48.41
N ILE A 144 0.44 -12.14 48.68
CA ILE A 144 -0.17 -10.94 49.29
C ILE A 144 -0.25 -11.08 50.84
N GLY A 145 -0.17 -12.31 51.37
CA GLY A 145 -0.23 -12.59 52.80
C GLY A 145 1.12 -12.48 53.55
N GLU A 146 2.24 -12.26 52.85
CA GLU A 146 3.58 -12.11 53.42
C GLU A 146 4.12 -10.68 53.25
N LYS A 147 3.28 -9.69 53.53
CA LYS A 147 3.75 -8.38 53.99
C LYS A 147 3.32 -8.20 55.45
N GLU A 148 4.10 -8.80 56.34
CA GLU A 148 4.37 -8.25 57.67
C GLU A 148 5.64 -7.40 57.60
#